data_AF-A0A7W1QWT6-F1
#
_entry.id   AF-A0A7W1QWT6-F1
#
_cell.length_a   1.000
_cell.length_b   1.000
_cell.length_c   1.000
_cell.angle_alpha   90.00
_cell.angle_beta   90.00
_cell.angle_gamma   90.00
#
_symmetry.space_group_name_H-M   'P 1'
#
loop_
_entity.id
_entity.type
_entity.pdbx_description
1 polymer ?
#
loop_
_entity_poly.entity_id
_entity_poly.type
_entity_poly.pdbx_seq_one_letter_code
_entity_poly.pdbx_strand_id
1 'polypeptide(L)' 'VQDPVARFHLHNGAKLERINWLADISKKGLRESLGLMVNYLYEPRTIEGNHEKFVRGEIVASRRVRGLMLDD' A
#
# COMPACT_ATOMS: atom_id res chain seq x y z
N VAL A 1 8.38 6.32 3.21
CA VAL A 1 7.59 5.95 2.00
C VAL A 1 7.79 6.98 0.91
N GLN A 2 8.31 6.55 -0.25
CA GLN A 2 8.63 7.42 -1.39
C GLN A 2 7.42 7.67 -2.30
N ASP A 3 6.55 6.67 -2.50
CA ASP A 3 5.33 6.82 -3.31
C ASP A 3 4.32 7.77 -2.64
N PRO A 4 3.90 8.86 -3.31
CA PRO A 4 3.01 9.85 -2.70
C PRO A 4 1.60 9.31 -2.43
N VAL A 5 1.10 8.39 -3.27
CA VAL A 5 -0.23 7.78 -3.11
C VAL A 5 -0.24 6.83 -1.91
N ALA A 6 0.82 6.03 -1.74
CA ALA A 6 1.04 5.20 -0.57
C ALA A 6 1.13 6.05 0.70
N ARG A 7 1.90 7.15 0.67
CA ARG A 7 2.01 8.06 1.80
C ARG A 7 0.63 8.60 2.21
N PHE A 8 -0.20 9.01 1.26
CA PHE A 8 -1.56 9.49 1.53
C PHE A 8 -2.42 8.42 2.22
N HIS A 9 -2.50 7.22 1.65
CA HIS A 9 -3.37 6.17 2.21
C HIS A 9 -2.89 5.64 3.56
N LEU A 10 -1.59 5.41 3.71
CA LEU A 10 -1.01 4.92 4.96
C LEU A 10 -1.10 5.99 6.06
N HIS A 11 -0.88 7.27 5.73
CA HIS A 11 -1.09 8.36 6.67
C HIS A 11 -2.55 8.47 7.11
N ASN A 12 -3.50 8.10 6.26
CA ASN A 12 -4.92 8.06 6.63
C ASN A 12 -5.33 6.75 7.35
N GLY A 13 -4.36 5.91 7.76
CA GLY A 13 -4.63 4.70 8.54
C GLY A 13 -5.03 3.47 7.71
N ALA A 14 -4.84 3.50 6.39
CA ALA A 14 -5.07 2.32 5.57
C ALA A 14 -3.97 1.28 5.77
N LYS A 15 -4.35 0.00 5.59
CA LYS A 15 -3.41 -1.12 5.45
C LYS A 15 -3.10 -1.35 3.97
N LEU A 16 -1.84 -1.61 3.65
CA LEU A 16 -1.44 -2.08 2.32
C LEU A 16 -1.92 -3.52 2.11
N GLU A 17 -3.03 -3.70 1.41
CA GLU A 17 -3.75 -4.97 1.41
C GLU A 17 -3.32 -5.90 0.27
N ARG A 18 -3.20 -5.35 -0.94
CA ARG A 18 -3.01 -6.18 -2.14
C ARG A 18 -2.21 -5.45 -3.21
N ILE A 19 -1.26 -6.16 -3.82
CA ILE A 19 -0.62 -5.78 -5.09
C ILE A 19 -1.33 -6.52 -6.23
N ASN A 20 -1.70 -5.79 -7.28
CA ASN A 20 -2.42 -6.28 -8.44
C ASN A 20 -1.56 -6.16 -9.70
N TRP A 21 -1.21 -7.30 -10.28
CA TRP A 21 -0.53 -7.38 -11.58
C TRP A 21 -1.52 -7.15 -12.73
N LEU A 22 -1.09 -6.41 -13.75
CA LEU A 22 -1.89 -6.03 -14.94
C LEU A 22 -3.25 -5.40 -14.58
N ALA A 23 -3.29 -4.58 -13.54
CA ALA A 23 -4.51 -3.91 -13.10
C ALA A 23 -4.83 -2.65 -13.91
N ASP A 24 -3.81 -1.94 -14.42
CA ASP A 24 -3.98 -0.83 -15.35
C ASP A 24 -3.06 -0.98 -16.56
N ILE A 25 -3.56 -1.65 -17.60
CA ILE A 25 -2.85 -1.84 -18.87
C ILE A 25 -3.02 -0.65 -19.83
N SER A 26 -3.56 0.48 -19.38
CA SER A 26 -3.58 1.69 -20.18
C SER A 26 -2.16 2.18 -20.45
N LYS A 27 -2.00 3.04 -21.48
CA LYS A 27 -0.71 3.68 -21.76
C LYS A 27 -0.16 4.45 -20.55
N LYS A 28 -1.03 4.97 -19.66
CA LYS A 28 -0.64 5.69 -18.45
C LYS A 28 -0.14 4.72 -17.37
N GLY A 29 -0.93 3.70 -17.02
CA GLY A 29 -0.56 2.70 -16.03
C GLY A 29 0.72 1.94 -16.36
N LEU A 30 0.93 1.61 -17.64
CA LEU A 30 2.20 1.00 -18.08
C LEU A 30 3.40 1.94 -17.91
N ARG A 31 3.24 3.25 -18.15
CA ARG A 31 4.32 4.23 -17.96
C ARG A 31 4.60 4.54 -16.49
N GLU A 32 3.58 4.56 -15.64
CA GLU A 32 3.71 4.98 -14.24
C GLU A 32 4.14 3.83 -13.33
N SER A 33 3.70 2.60 -13.59
CA SER A 33 3.90 1.47 -12.67
C SER A 33 3.98 0.09 -13.35
N LEU A 34 4.25 0.03 -14.66
CA LEU A 34 4.24 -1.23 -15.44
C LEU A 34 2.91 -2.00 -15.32
N GLY A 35 1.81 -1.26 -15.13
CA GLY A 35 0.47 -1.80 -14.95
C GLY A 35 0.15 -2.38 -13.58
N LEU A 36 1.04 -2.19 -12.60
CA LEU A 36 0.77 -2.51 -11.20
C LEU A 36 -0.20 -1.50 -10.59
N MET A 37 -1.18 -2.01 -9.85
CA MET A 37 -1.98 -1.21 -8.92
C MET A 37 -2.01 -1.84 -7.54
N VAL A 38 -2.47 -1.07 -6.57
CA VAL A 38 -2.53 -1.48 -5.17
C VAL A 38 -3.92 -1.25 -4.61
N ASN A 39 -4.40 -2.15 -3.74
CA ASN A 39 -5.54 -1.86 -2.87
C ASN A 39 -5.05 -1.50 -1.47
N TYR A 40 -5.53 -0.35 -0.99
CA TYR A 40 -5.42 0.07 0.40
C TYR A 40 -6.74 -0.23 1.10
N LEU A 41 -6.69 -0.97 2.22
CA LEU A 41 -7.88 -1.33 2.98
C LEU A 41 -8.04 -0.40 4.18
N TYR A 42 -9.16 0.30 4.24
CA TYR A 42 -9.61 1.03 5.42
C TYR A 42 -10.52 0.14 6.24
N GLU A 43 -10.02 -0.33 7.38
CA GLU A 43 -10.82 -1.07 8.35
C GLU A 43 -11.09 -0.15 9.55
N PRO A 44 -12.35 0.26 9.80
CA PRO A 44 -12.67 1.30 10.78
C PRO A 44 -12.06 1.10 12.17
N ARG A 45 -11.96 -0.16 12.61
CA ARG A 45 -11.43 -0.53 13.92
C ARG A 45 -9.92 -0.38 14.06
N THR A 46 -9.19 -0.26 12.95
CA THR A 46 -7.72 -0.21 12.95
C THR A 46 -7.15 1.07 12.36
N ILE A 47 -7.97 1.98 11.83
CA ILE A 47 -7.53 3.24 11.20
C ILE A 47 -6.57 4.03 12.10
N GLU A 48 -6.99 4.36 13.34
CA GLU A 48 -6.17 5.16 14.26
C GLU A 48 -4.86 4.46 14.61
N GLY A 49 -4.91 3.17 14.95
CA GLY A 49 -3.73 2.38 15.26
C GLY A 49 -2.76 2.25 14.07
N ASN A 50 -3.27 2.11 12.86
CA ASN A 50 -2.45 2.06 11.64
C ASN A 50 -1.82 3.43 11.34
N HIS A 51 -2.57 4.53 11.54
CA HIS A 51 -2.06 5.89 11.39
C HIS A 51 -0.88 6.13 12.34
N GLU A 52 -1.05 5.82 13.62
CA GLU A 52 0.03 6.01 14.60
C GLU A 52 1.27 5.17 14.28
N LYS A 53 1.08 3.91 13.86
CA LYS A 53 2.17 3.06 13.40
C LYS A 53 2.92 3.70 12.24
N PHE A 54 2.20 4.25 11.26
CA PHE A 54 2.81 4.93 10.12
C PHE A 54 3.58 6.19 10.53
N VAL A 55 3.05 6.98 11.45
CA VAL A 55 3.76 8.15 12.02
C VAL A 55 5.06 7.73 12.72
N ARG A 56 5.08 6.55 13.35
CA ARG A 56 6.28 5.93 13.95
C ARG A 56 7.18 5.20 12.94
N GLY A 57 6.85 5.23 11.66
CA GLY A 57 7.65 4.61 10.59
C GLY A 57 7.33 3.15 10.26
N GLU A 58 6.29 2.56 10.86
CA GLU A 58 5.84 1.18 10.59
C GLU A 58 4.74 1.17 9.51
N ILE A 59 4.89 0.29 8.51
CA ILE A 59 3.84 0.05 7.49
C ILE A 59 3.05 -1.20 7.86
N VAL A 60 1.74 -1.03 8.00
CA VAL A 60 0.80 -2.15 8.15
C VAL A 60 0.45 -2.69 6.76
N ALA A 61 0.81 -3.96 6.51
CA ALA A 61 0.55 -4.65 5.26
C ALA A 61 -0.06 -6.03 5.52
N SER A 62 -0.83 -6.54 4.55
CA SER A 62 -1.37 -7.90 4.62
C SER A 62 -0.23 -8.93 4.60
N ARG A 63 -0.50 -10.14 5.13
CA ARG A 63 0.46 -11.25 5.08
C ARG A 63 0.90 -11.55 3.65
N ARG A 64 -0.01 -11.47 2.68
CA ARG A 64 0.29 -11.71 1.27
C ARG A 64 1.28 -10.70 0.71
N VAL A 65 1.14 -9.43 1.07
CA VAL A 65 2.09 -8.39 0.63
C VAL A 65 3.44 -8.56 1.32
N ARG A 66 3.44 -8.84 2.63
CA ARG A 66 4.69 -9.10 3.37
C ARG A 66 5.47 -10.29 2.80
N GLY A 67 4.79 -11.33 2.35
CA GLY A 67 5.43 -12.49 1.70
C GLY A 67 6.08 -12.21 0.35
N LEU A 68 5.98 -11.00 -0.19
CA LEU A 68 6.68 -10.55 -1.40
C LEU A 68 7.95 -9.75 -1.07
N MET A 69 8.16 -9.40 0.20
CA MET A 69 9.37 -8.69 0.62
C MET A 69 10.54 -9.68 0.61
N LEU A 70 11.71 -9.19 0.19
CA LEU A 70 12.95 -9.92 0.41
C LEU A 70 13.28 -9.84 1.89
N ASP A 71 13.83 -10.91 2.45
CA ASP A 71 14.48 -10.83 3.75
C ASP A 71 15.76 -10.00 3.59
N ASP A 72 16.04 -9.13 4.56
CA ASP A 72 17.27 -8.34 4.63
C ASP A 72 18.50 -9.23 4.91
#